data_AF-A0A959V341-F1
#
_entry.id   AF-A0A959V341-F1
#
_cell.length_a   1.000
_cell.length_b   1.000
_cell.length_c   1.000
_cell.angle_alpha   90.00
_cell.angle_beta   90.00
_cell.angle_gamma   90.00
#
_symmetry.space_group_name_H-M   'P 1'
#
loop_
_entity.id
_entity.type
_entity.pdbx_description
1 polymer ?
#
loop_
_entity_poly.entity_id
_entity_poly.type
_entity_poly.pdbx_seq_one_letter_code
_entity_poly.pdbx_strand_id
1 'polypeptide(L)'
;PDEMEAIRAAGEGSKERFLLYWTRKEAILKASGVGIMEDLRSLRVDLPFHSARITHPEFMRMAAPGYHVMSLRAGPTHLISLAMPGPIQDVLLLDAARLAP
;
A
#
# COMPACT_ATOMS: atom_id res chain seq x y z
N PRO A 1 8.34 -4.31 -13.90
CA PRO A 1 8.65 -5.67 -13.38
C PRO A 1 7.39 -6.28 -12.78
N ASP A 2 7.08 -7.54 -13.08
CA ASP A 2 5.94 -8.22 -12.47
C ASP A 2 6.18 -8.35 -10.95
N GLU A 3 5.22 -8.00 -10.12
CA GLU A 3 5.36 -7.99 -8.65
C GLU A 3 5.82 -9.37 -8.14
N MET A 4 5.32 -10.43 -8.80
CA MET A 4 5.70 -11.82 -8.55
C MET A 4 7.18 -12.08 -8.82
N GLU A 5 7.76 -11.49 -9.85
CA GLU A 5 9.18 -11.62 -10.15
C GLU A 5 10.01 -10.88 -9.10
N ALA A 6 9.60 -9.67 -8.72
CA ALA A 6 10.27 -8.92 -7.66
C ALA A 6 10.22 -9.63 -6.29
N ILE A 7 9.13 -10.35 -5.99
CA ILE A 7 9.01 -11.18 -4.79
C ILE A 7 9.95 -12.38 -4.86
N ARG A 8 9.98 -13.11 -5.98
CA ARG A 8 10.84 -14.29 -6.16
C ARG A 8 12.33 -13.91 -6.11
N ALA A 9 12.71 -12.84 -6.81
CA ALA A 9 14.09 -12.36 -6.86
C ALA A 9 14.65 -11.92 -5.50
N ALA A 10 13.78 -11.66 -4.51
CA ALA A 10 14.21 -11.25 -3.17
C ALA A 10 14.77 -12.39 -2.30
N GLY A 11 14.68 -13.66 -2.73
CA GLY A 11 15.24 -14.80 -1.99
C GLY A 11 14.67 -14.92 -0.57
N GLU A 12 15.55 -14.89 0.44
CA GLU A 12 15.15 -14.90 1.87
C GLU A 12 14.23 -13.73 2.24
N GLY A 13 14.35 -12.59 1.55
CA GLY A 13 13.51 -11.41 1.73
C GLY A 13 12.14 -11.49 1.04
N SER A 14 11.81 -12.61 0.38
CA SER A 14 10.56 -12.77 -0.39
C SER A 14 9.30 -12.54 0.44
N LYS A 15 9.25 -13.04 1.68
CA LYS A 15 8.11 -12.83 2.59
C LYS A 15 7.90 -11.35 2.91
N GLU A 16 8.97 -10.64 3.23
CA GLU A 16 8.89 -9.21 3.50
C GLU A 16 8.44 -8.44 2.26
N ARG A 17 9.01 -8.77 1.09
CA ARG A 17 8.64 -8.15 -0.18
C ARG A 17 7.16 -8.38 -0.50
N PHE A 18 6.66 -9.59 -0.26
CA PHE A 18 5.24 -9.91 -0.39
C PHE A 18 4.38 -9.04 0.54
N LEU A 19 4.72 -8.96 1.84
CA LEU A 19 3.98 -8.16 2.81
C LEU A 19 4.01 -6.66 2.46
N LEU A 20 5.11 -6.17 1.88
CA LEU A 20 5.19 -4.80 1.40
C LEU A 20 4.19 -4.55 0.26
N TYR A 21 4.19 -5.38 -0.78
CA TYR A 21 3.21 -5.25 -1.87
C TYR A 21 1.78 -5.40 -1.37
N TRP A 22 1.53 -6.41 -0.54
CA TRP A 22 0.23 -6.67 0.06
C TRP A 22 -0.30 -5.44 0.83
N THR A 23 0.49 -4.92 1.78
CA THR A 23 0.04 -3.79 2.62
C THR A 23 -0.20 -2.52 1.81
N ARG A 24 0.59 -2.28 0.75
CA ARG A 24 0.37 -1.14 -0.16
C ARG A 24 -0.92 -1.27 -0.94
N LYS A 25 -1.19 -2.47 -1.47
CA LYS A 25 -2.44 -2.75 -2.19
C LYS A 25 -3.64 -2.53 -1.29
N GLU A 26 -3.62 -3.12 -0.10
CA GLU A 26 -4.64 -2.94 0.93
C GLU A 26 -4.86 -1.47 1.32
N ALA A 27 -3.78 -0.70 1.48
CA ALA A 27 -3.87 0.71 1.81
C ALA A 27 -4.62 1.50 0.72
N ILE A 28 -4.32 1.24 -0.56
CA ILE A 28 -5.01 1.93 -1.66
C ILE A 28 -6.48 1.50 -1.73
N LEU A 29 -6.80 0.21 -1.61
CA LEU A 29 -8.18 -0.29 -1.64
C LEU A 29 -9.03 0.30 -0.51
N LYS A 30 -8.43 0.51 0.66
CA LYS A 30 -9.09 1.16 1.79
C LYS A 30 -9.28 2.66 1.53
N ALA A 31 -8.25 3.34 1.02
CA ALA A 31 -8.32 4.77 0.73
C ALA A 31 -9.31 5.10 -0.41
N SER A 32 -9.48 4.19 -1.36
CA SER A 32 -10.40 4.35 -2.49
C SER A 32 -11.85 4.01 -2.17
N GLY A 33 -12.12 3.36 -1.02
CA GLY A 33 -13.45 2.90 -0.63
C GLY A 33 -13.97 1.69 -1.43
N VAL A 34 -13.12 1.09 -2.27
CA VAL A 34 -13.49 -0.04 -3.14
C VAL A 34 -13.47 -1.38 -2.40
N GLY A 35 -12.57 -1.52 -1.43
CA GLY A 35 -12.36 -2.79 -0.73
C GLY A 35 -11.87 -3.92 -1.65
N ILE A 36 -12.09 -5.17 -1.25
CA ILE A 36 -11.65 -6.38 -2.00
C ILE A 36 -12.59 -6.78 -3.15
N MET A 37 -13.56 -5.93 -3.50
CA MET A 37 -14.52 -6.20 -4.58
C MET A 37 -13.88 -6.08 -5.98
N GLU A 38 -12.69 -5.49 -6.06
CA GLU A 38 -11.88 -5.42 -7.28
C GLU A 38 -10.80 -6.50 -7.32
N ASP A 39 -10.48 -7.00 -8.52
CA ASP A 39 -9.40 -7.97 -8.71
C ASP A 39 -8.06 -7.33 -8.32
N LEU A 40 -7.34 -7.89 -7.36
CA LEU A 40 -6.01 -7.43 -6.94
C LEU A 40 -4.98 -7.39 -8.10
N ARG A 41 -5.25 -8.06 -9.22
CA ARG A 41 -4.46 -8.01 -10.44
C ARG A 41 -4.67 -6.72 -11.24
N SER A 42 -5.80 -6.03 -11.08
CA SER A 42 -6.05 -4.71 -11.71
C SER A 42 -5.28 -3.59 -11.01
N LEU A 43 -4.88 -3.83 -9.76
CA LEU A 43 -4.10 -2.92 -8.94
C LEU A 43 -2.59 -3.13 -9.15
N ARG A 44 -1.92 -2.16 -9.78
CA ARG A 44 -0.46 -2.12 -9.89
C ARG A 44 0.14 -1.18 -8.87
N VAL A 45 1.11 -1.67 -8.10
CA VAL A 45 1.85 -0.86 -7.13
C VAL A 45 3.26 -0.64 -7.68
N ASP A 46 3.36 0.24 -8.67
CA ASP A 46 4.62 0.53 -9.37
C ASP A 46 5.38 1.64 -8.61
N LEU A 47 6.65 1.43 -8.23
CA LEU A 47 7.49 2.49 -7.63
C LEU A 47 7.99 3.43 -8.73
N PRO A 48 8.14 4.75 -8.50
CA PRO A 48 7.92 5.50 -7.25
C PRO A 48 6.50 6.07 -7.10
N PHE A 49 5.62 5.87 -8.09
CA PHE A 49 4.28 6.44 -8.13
C PHE A 49 3.22 5.34 -8.21
N HIS A 50 2.52 5.13 -7.11
CA HIS A 50 1.63 3.99 -6.93
C HIS A 50 0.21 4.29 -7.41
N SER A 51 -0.04 4.15 -8.71
CA SER A 51 -1.39 4.34 -9.27
C SER A 51 -2.22 3.06 -9.20
N ALA A 52 -3.35 3.09 -8.50
CA ALA A 52 -4.39 2.08 -8.66
C ALA A 52 -5.21 2.34 -9.91
N ARG A 53 -5.28 1.35 -10.80
CA ARG A 53 -6.27 1.37 -11.88
C ARG A 53 -7.55 0.74 -11.35
N ILE A 54 -8.53 1.59 -11.04
CA ILE A 54 -9.86 1.16 -10.61
C ILE A 54 -10.72 1.01 -11.86
N THR A 55 -11.34 -0.15 -12.06
CA THR A 55 -12.09 -0.48 -13.28
C THR A 55 -13.60 -0.48 -13.10
N HIS A 56 -14.07 -0.67 -11.86
CA HIS A 56 -15.49 -0.70 -11.54
C HIS A 56 -16.12 0.71 -11.69
N PRO A 57 -17.15 0.88 -12.54
CA PRO A 57 -17.66 2.20 -12.92
C PRO A 57 -18.12 3.08 -11.75
N GLU A 58 -18.77 2.50 -10.73
CA GLU A 58 -19.24 3.27 -9.57
C GLU A 58 -18.08 3.81 -8.74
N PHE A 59 -17.02 3.01 -8.60
CA PHE A 59 -15.84 3.37 -7.85
C PHE A 59 -14.94 4.33 -8.61
N MET A 60 -14.90 4.26 -9.95
CA MET A 60 -14.21 5.26 -10.77
C MET A 60 -14.72 6.68 -10.53
N ARG A 61 -16.01 6.86 -10.21
CA ARG A 61 -16.56 8.19 -9.91
C ARG A 61 -16.20 8.70 -8.52
N MET A 62 -15.96 7.79 -7.58
CA MET A 62 -15.75 8.13 -6.17
C MET A 62 -14.28 8.15 -5.78
N ALA A 63 -13.46 7.33 -6.44
CA ALA A 63 -12.06 7.18 -6.14
C ALA A 63 -11.21 8.20 -6.90
N ALA A 64 -10.10 8.60 -6.28
CA ALA A 64 -9.09 9.42 -6.94
C ALA A 64 -8.42 8.65 -8.10
N PRO A 65 -7.95 9.35 -9.15
CA PRO A 65 -7.27 8.74 -10.29
C PRO A 65 -5.87 8.19 -9.95
N GLY A 66 -5.34 8.50 -8.78
CA GLY A 66 -4.04 8.04 -8.30
C GLY A 66 -3.91 8.21 -6.79
N TYR A 67 -2.97 7.47 -6.21
CA TYR A 67 -2.70 7.51 -4.77
C TYR A 67 -1.19 7.65 -4.53
N HIS A 68 -0.84 8.46 -3.53
CA HIS A 68 0.49 8.48 -2.96
C HIS A 68 0.54 7.43 -1.87
N VAL A 69 1.53 6.55 -1.91
CA VAL A 69 1.69 5.49 -0.92
C VAL A 69 3.05 5.61 -0.24
N MET A 70 3.03 5.56 1.09
CA MET A 70 4.22 5.53 1.92
C MET A 70 4.19 4.26 2.77
N SER A 71 5.33 3.58 2.88
CA SER A 71 5.47 2.41 3.75
C SER A 71 6.46 2.70 4.86
N LEU A 72 6.11 2.30 6.07
CA LEU A 72 6.87 2.49 7.30
C LEU A 72 7.05 1.14 8.01
N ARG A 73 8.11 1.02 8.81
CA ARG A 73 8.27 -0.09 9.75
C ARG A 73 7.77 0.33 11.13
N ALA A 74 6.91 -0.49 11.73
CA ALA A 74 6.49 -0.36 13.12
C ALA A 74 7.24 -1.40 13.96
N GLY A 75 8.49 -1.09 14.29
CA GLY A 75 9.40 -2.06 14.90
C GLY A 75 9.94 -3.10 13.91
N PRO A 76 10.54 -4.21 14.41
CA PRO A 76 11.29 -5.14 13.56
C PRO A 76 10.41 -6.03 12.67
N THR A 77 9.17 -6.28 13.07
CA THR A 77 8.32 -7.34 12.48
C THR A 77 7.06 -6.84 11.77
N HIS A 78 6.74 -5.54 11.86
CA HIS A 78 5.51 -5.00 11.30
C HIS A 78 5.79 -3.95 10.21
N LEU A 79 5.02 -4.04 9.13
CA LEU A 79 4.97 -3.06 8.06
C LEU A 79 3.62 -2.36 8.08
N ILE A 80 3.66 -1.04 7.91
CA ILE A 80 2.49 -0.19 7.73
C ILE A 80 2.59 0.45 6.34
N SER A 81 1.49 0.50 5.62
CA SER A 81 1.39 1.30 4.40
C SER A 81 0.22 2.27 4.52
N LEU A 82 0.46 3.53 4.17
CA LEU A 82 -0.51 4.61 4.12
C LEU A 82 -0.73 5.00 2.67
N ALA A 83 -1.99 5.20 2.25
CA ALA A 83 -2.34 5.66 0.92
C ALA A 83 -3.24 6.90 1.01
N MET A 84 -2.99 7.92 0.19
CA MET A 84 -3.78 9.15 0.13
C MET A 84 -3.95 9.65 -1.31
N PRO A 85 -5.07 10.33 -1.66
CA PRO A 85 -5.26 10.97 -2.97
C PRO A 85 -4.26 12.10 -3.31
N GLY A 86 -3.51 12.58 -2.32
CA GLY A 86 -2.52 13.65 -2.48
C GLY A 86 -1.23 13.34 -1.73
N PRO A 87 -0.21 14.22 -1.82
CA PRO A 87 1.09 14.01 -1.20
C PRO A 87 0.98 13.80 0.31
N ILE A 88 1.70 12.80 0.82
CA ILE A 88 1.90 12.60 2.25
C ILE A 88 3.07 13.50 2.67
N GLN A 89 2.80 14.44 3.59
CA GLN A 89 3.81 15.42 4.04
C GLN A 89 4.56 14.88 5.26
N ASP A 90 3.88 14.77 6.40
CA ASP A 90 4.46 14.35 7.66
C ASP A 90 3.68 13.19 8.26
N VAL A 91 4.41 12.19 8.76
CA VAL A 91 3.82 11.07 9.51
C VAL A 91 4.61 10.82 10.77
N LEU A 92 3.89 10.87 11.89
CA LEU A 92 4.42 10.57 13.21
C LEU A 92 3.97 9.17 13.61
N LEU A 93 4.92 8.27 13.86
CA LEU A 93 4.66 6.94 14.40
C LEU A 93 5.04 6.93 15.88
N LEU A 94 4.05 6.74 16.74
CA LEU A 94 4.23 6.73 18.18
C LEU A 94 4.10 5.32 18.75
N ASP A 95 5.06 4.94 19.59
CA ASP A 95 5.00 3.71 20.37
C ASP A 95 4.33 4.02 21.71
N ALA A 96 3.08 3.56 21.88
CA ALA A 96 2.30 3.80 23.09
C ALA A 96 3.01 3.32 24.36
N ALA A 97 3.83 2.27 24.28
CA ALA A 97 4.59 1.77 25.42
C ALA A 97 5.74 2.70 25.84
N ARG A 98 6.22 3.55 24.92
CA ARG A 98 7.27 4.57 25.18
C ARG A 98 6.72 5.96 25.49
N LEU A 99 5.40 6.12 25.42
CA LEU A 99 4.71 7.36 25.76
C LEU A 99 4.18 7.39 27.20
N ALA A 100 4.25 6.26 27.92
CA ALA A 100 3.92 6.22 29.34
C ALA A 100 5.04 6.91 30.15
N PRO A 101 4.69 7.74 31.15
CA PRO A 101 5.65 8.47 31.99
C PRO A 101 6.50 7.57 32.89
#